data_AF-A0A2D7SKG1-F1
#
_entry.id   AF-A0A2D7SKG1-F1
#
_cell.length_a   1.000
_cell.length_b   1.000
_cell.length_c   1.000
_cell.angle_alpha   90.00
_cell.angle_beta   90.00
_cell.angle_gamma   90.00
#
_symmetry.space_group_name_H-M   'P 1'
#
loop_
_entity.id
_entity.type
_entity.pdbx_description
1 polymer ?
#
loop_
_entity_poly.entity_id
_entity_poly.type
_entity_poly.pdbx_seq_one_letter_code
_entity_poly.pdbx_strand_id
1 'polypeptide(L)' 'MKHKIKGRKLNRSSSHRKALFKNMAQAIIKHEQIITTLPKAKTMKPIVDKLITLAKKGSMHAKRQAYSKLRDDKIVTKL' A
#
# COMPACT_ATOMS: atom_id res chain seq x y z
N MET A 1 26.33 -6.80 1.46
CA MET A 1 24.86 -6.58 1.63
C MET A 1 24.34 -7.53 2.70
N LYS A 2 23.29 -7.16 3.47
CA LYS A 2 22.69 -8.13 4.40
C LYS A 2 22.01 -9.26 3.61
N HIS A 3 22.44 -10.49 3.81
CA HIS A 3 21.93 -11.65 3.06
C HIS A 3 20.44 -11.89 3.32
N LYS A 4 19.69 -12.21 2.26
CA LYS A 4 18.25 -12.57 2.28
C LYS A 4 17.30 -11.53 2.89
N ILE A 5 17.71 -10.27 3.08
CA ILE A 5 16.81 -9.21 3.57
C ILE A 5 16.07 -8.56 2.40
N LYS A 6 14.74 -8.69 2.39
CA LYS A 6 13.84 -8.03 1.43
C LYS A 6 13.24 -6.75 2.03
N GLY A 7 13.06 -5.74 1.19
CA GLY A 7 12.44 -4.46 1.54
C GLY A 7 13.43 -3.40 2.04
N ARG A 8 13.06 -2.12 1.86
CA ARG A 8 13.89 -0.97 2.25
C ARG A 8 13.37 -0.34 3.53
N LYS A 9 14.27 0.12 4.41
CA LYS A 9 13.91 0.84 5.64
C LYS A 9 13.45 2.28 5.39
N LEU A 10 13.87 2.89 4.27
CA LEU A 10 13.53 4.26 3.88
C LEU A 10 13.86 5.31 4.97
N ASN A 11 14.93 5.08 5.73
CA ASN A 11 15.36 5.91 6.86
C ASN A 11 14.23 6.23 7.86
N ARG A 12 13.35 5.26 8.11
CA ARG A 12 12.18 5.41 8.98
C ARG A 12 12.05 4.24 9.95
N SER A 13 11.49 4.54 11.12
CA SER A 13 11.00 3.54 12.06
C SER A 13 9.90 2.67 11.44
N SER A 14 9.59 1.53 12.07
CA SER A 14 8.55 0.61 11.57
C SER A 14 7.16 1.25 11.54
N SER A 15 6.80 2.03 12.57
CA SER A 15 5.52 2.74 12.68
C SER A 15 5.37 3.78 11.58
N HIS A 16 6.37 4.67 11.42
CA HIS A 16 6.35 5.69 10.38
C HIS A 16 6.33 5.06 8.98
N ARG A 17 7.08 3.98 8.75
CA ARG A 17 7.05 3.30 7.45
C ARG A 17 5.68 2.70 7.12
N LYS A 18 4.97 2.13 8.11
CA LYS A 18 3.59 1.65 7.94
C LYS A 18 2.64 2.80 7.58
N ALA A 19 2.74 3.93 8.27
CA ALA A 19 1.94 5.11 7.98
C ALA A 19 2.22 5.69 6.58
N LEU A 20 3.49 5.77 6.19
CA LEU A 20 3.90 6.22 4.86
C LEU A 20 3.25 5.37 3.75
N PHE A 21 3.33 4.04 3.86
CA PHE A 21 2.76 3.16 2.84
C PHE A 21 1.23 3.23 2.81
N LYS A 22 0.57 3.38 3.96
CA LYS A 22 -0.87 3.60 4.01
C LYS A 22 -1.27 4.86 3.25
N ASN A 23 -0.62 5.99 3.53
CA ASN A 23 -0.92 7.26 2.91
C ASN A 23 -0.63 7.24 1.40
N MET A 24 0.49 6.62 1.00
CA MET A 24 0.82 6.46 -0.43
C MET A 24 -0.18 5.55 -1.16
N ALA A 25 -0.64 4.45 -0.54
CA ALA A 25 -1.67 3.60 -1.14
C ALA A 25 -2.96 4.38 -1.39
N GLN A 26 -3.43 5.10 -0.37
CA GLN A 26 -4.63 5.93 -0.48
C GLN A 26 -4.48 7.00 -1.57
N ALA A 27 -3.32 7.67 -1.64
CA ALA A 27 -3.06 8.68 -2.65
C ALA A 27 -3.06 8.11 -4.08
N ILE A 28 -2.45 6.94 -4.29
CA ILE A 28 -2.45 6.26 -5.60
C ILE A 28 -3.88 5.89 -6.01
N ILE A 29 -4.69 5.33 -5.12
CA ILE A 29 -6.07 4.94 -5.46
C ILE A 29 -6.94 6.18 -5.71
N LYS A 30 -6.74 7.24 -4.92
CA LYS A 30 -7.50 8.48 -5.05
C LYS A 30 -7.19 9.22 -6.35
N HIS A 31 -5.90 9.38 -6.67
CA HIS A 31 -5.43 10.24 -7.76
C HIS A 31 -4.96 9.48 -9.00
N GLU A 32 -4.94 8.14 -8.97
CA GLU A 32 -4.51 7.22 -10.03
C GLU A 32 -3.03 7.30 -10.42
N GLN A 33 -2.38 8.42 -10.14
CA GLN A 33 -0.96 8.65 -10.33
C GLN A 33 -0.41 9.53 -9.21
N ILE A 34 0.82 9.22 -8.76
CA ILE A 34 1.58 10.06 -7.84
C ILE A 34 3.03 10.17 -8.31
N ILE A 35 3.67 11.31 -8.02
CA ILE A 35 5.10 11.49 -8.21
C ILE A 35 5.79 11.24 -6.86
N THR A 36 6.80 10.36 -6.85
CA THR A 36 7.55 10.03 -5.64
C THR A 36 8.97 9.59 -6.00
N THR A 37 9.84 9.45 -5.00
CA THR A 37 11.20 8.95 -5.22
C THR A 37 11.19 7.49 -5.67
N LEU A 38 12.13 7.15 -6.58
CA LEU A 38 12.33 5.82 -7.11
C LEU A 38 12.36 4.71 -6.04
N PRO A 39 13.07 4.84 -4.90
CA PRO A 39 13.10 3.78 -3.91
C PRO A 39 11.73 3.54 -3.26
N LYS A 40 10.94 4.60 -3.03
CA LYS A 40 9.57 4.51 -2.49
C LYS A 40 8.64 3.84 -3.50
N ALA A 41 8.68 4.25 -4.78
CA ALA A 41 7.88 3.67 -5.84
C ALA A 41 8.10 2.15 -5.98
N LYS A 42 9.37 1.73 -6.08
CA LYS A 42 9.73 0.30 -6.19
C LYS A 42 9.26 -0.53 -4.98
N THR A 43 9.28 0.04 -3.77
CA THR A 43 8.74 -0.65 -2.59
C THR A 43 7.21 -0.63 -2.50
N MET A 44 6.58 0.36 -3.12
CA MET A 44 5.13 0.56 -3.07
C MET A 44 4.38 -0.39 -4.00
N LYS A 45 4.94 -0.67 -5.18
CA LYS A 45 4.36 -1.56 -6.20
C LYS A 45 3.73 -2.85 -5.64
N PRO A 46 4.45 -3.74 -4.92
CA PRO A 46 3.87 -4.97 -4.40
C PRO A 46 2.78 -4.77 -3.33
N ILE A 47 2.69 -3.59 -2.72
CA ILE A 47 1.63 -3.25 -1.75
C ILE A 47 0.35 -2.92 -2.49
N VAL A 48 0.44 -2.07 -3.53
CA VAL A 48 -0.71 -1.69 -4.37
C VAL A 48 -1.24 -2.89 -5.15
N ASP A 49 -0.36 -3.68 -5.76
CA ASP A 49 -0.75 -4.87 -6.52
C ASP A 49 -1.60 -5.83 -5.66
N LYS A 50 -1.21 -6.03 -4.40
CA LYS A 50 -1.99 -6.86 -3.45
C LYS A 50 -3.36 -6.27 -3.12
N LEU A 51 -3.47 -4.95 -3.00
CA LEU A 51 -4.75 -4.27 -2.76
C LEU A 51 -5.68 -4.47 -3.97
N ILE A 52 -5.15 -4.32 -5.19
CA ILE A 52 -5.91 -4.57 -6.43
C ILE A 52 -6.34 -6.05 -6.51
N THR A 53 -5.48 -6.99 -6.15
CA THR A 53 -5.84 -8.42 -6.11
C THR A 53 -6.98 -8.70 -5.12
N LEU A 54 -6.99 -8.04 -3.95
CA LEU A 54 -8.09 -8.16 -3.00
C LEU A 54 -9.38 -7.55 -3.56
N ALA A 55 -9.29 -6.41 -4.22
CA ALA A 55 -10.44 -5.75 -4.85
C ALA A 55 -11.08 -6.64 -5.92
N LYS A 56 -10.26 -7.22 -6.82
CA LYS A 56 -10.71 -8.17 -7.85
C LYS A 56 -11.41 -9.40 -7.28
N LYS A 57 -11.06 -9.85 -6.07
CA LYS A 57 -11.74 -10.98 -5.41
C LYS A 57 -13.17 -10.66 -4.98
N GLY A 58 -13.48 -9.39 -4.68
CA GLY A 58 -14.83 -8.89 -4.39
C GLY A 58 -15.53 -9.40 -3.13
N SER A 59 -15.01 -10.44 -2.45
CA SER A 59 -15.66 -11.01 -1.27
C SER A 59 -15.61 -10.06 -0.06
N MET A 60 -16.60 -10.19 0.82
CA MET A 60 -16.66 -9.39 2.06
C MET A 60 -15.35 -9.54 2.88
N HIS A 61 -14.80 -10.76 2.96
CA HIS A 61 -13.53 -10.99 3.64
C HIS A 61 -12.38 -10.19 3.01
N ALA A 62 -12.32 -10.12 1.67
CA ALA A 62 -11.32 -9.32 0.97
C ALA A 62 -11.49 -7.81 1.26
N LYS A 63 -12.74 -7.32 1.29
CA LYS A 63 -13.04 -5.93 1.69
C LYS A 63 -12.57 -5.62 3.11
N ARG A 64 -12.81 -6.51 4.09
CA ARG A 64 -12.29 -6.34 5.47
C ARG A 64 -10.76 -6.31 5.51
N GLN A 65 -10.09 -7.14 4.70
CA GLN A 65 -8.63 -7.12 4.61
C GLN A 65 -8.11 -5.80 4.02
N ALA A 66 -8.73 -5.29 2.95
CA ALA A 66 -8.37 -4.01 2.36
C ALA A 66 -8.59 -2.86 3.35
N TYR A 67 -9.72 -2.85 4.06
CA TYR A 67 -10.04 -1.86 5.09
C TYR A 67 -9.03 -1.89 6.25
N SER A 68 -8.56 -3.06 6.67
CA SER A 68 -7.51 -3.16 7.70
C SER A 68 -6.22 -2.42 7.30
N LYS A 69 -5.91 -2.35 5.99
CA LYS A 69 -4.72 -1.66 5.47
C LYS A 69 -4.96 -0.17 5.25
N LEU A 70 -6.10 0.20 4.69
CA LEU A 70 -6.39 1.57 4.25
C LEU A 70 -7.15 2.40 5.29
N ARG A 71 -7.97 1.79 6.15
CA ARG A 71 -8.84 2.44 7.14
C ARG A 71 -9.58 3.67 6.58
N ASP A 72 -10.06 3.57 5.35
CA ASP A 72 -10.86 4.58 4.68
C ASP A 72 -11.87 3.84 3.80
N ASP A 73 -13.15 4.00 4.13
CA ASP A 73 -14.24 3.27 3.49
C ASP A 73 -14.49 3.74 2.06
N LYS A 74 -14.31 5.05 1.79
CA LYS A 74 -14.48 5.62 0.44
C LYS A 74 -13.44 5.08 -0.52
N ILE A 75 -12.18 4.99 -0.05
CA ILE A 75 -11.09 4.43 -0.85
C ILE A 75 -11.27 2.93 -1.06
N VAL A 76 -11.74 2.18 -0.05
CA VAL A 76 -12.01 0.73 -0.20
C VAL A 76 -13.17 0.47 -1.14
N THR A 77 -14.16 1.36 -1.21
CA THR A 77 -15.28 1.25 -2.14
C THR A 77 -14.87 1.60 -3.59
N LYS A 78 -13.88 2.50 -3.77
CA LYS A 78 -13.31 2.83 -5.09
C LYS A 78 -12.43 1.71 -5.67
N LEU A 79 -11.80 0.91 -4.80
CA LEU A 79 -10.89 -0.19 -5.16
C LEU A 79 -11.60 -1.28 -5.99
#